data_AF-A0A8X8YGQ0-F1
#
_entry.id   AF-A0A8X8YGQ0-F1
#
_cell.length_a   1.000
_cell.length_b   1.000
_cell.length_c   1.000
_cell.angle_alpha   90.00
_cell.angle_beta   90.00
_cell.angle_gamma   90.00
#
_symmetry.space_group_name_H-M   'P 1'
#
loop_
_entity.id
_entity.type
_entity.pdbx_description
1 polymer ?
#
loop_
_entity_poly.entity_id
_entity_poly.type
_entity_poly.pdbx_seq_one_letter_code
_entity_poly.pdbx_strand_id
1 'polypeptide(L)'
;MFFQLNEVDGQVKCEKWIRDDSGSEESNTTWWLKRLIGRTKKVTVDWPFPFAQNKLFVLTLITGLEGYHINVDGRHILSFPYRPGFTLEDATGLFINGDIDVHSIVAATLPTSHPSAAPREHLDMSVKWKAPSLPTQPVDLFIGVLSAGNHFAERMAVRKSWMQYELVKSANVVTCFFVAVHGRKEVNVELMKEADYFGDIVMVPYMDNYDLVVLKTIAICEYGVHSVAAKYIMKCDDDTFVRVDAVMREVNKQSGRSFYIGNINYYHNPLRHGKWAVTYEEWPEEVYPPYANGPGYILSSDIAEYVASKFKEHKLRLFKMEDVSMGMWVENFNSSRPVEYVHSLKFCQFGCVEGYYTSHYQSPRQMACLWEKLQLHGIPRCCHIR
;
A
#
# COMPACT_ATOMS: atom_id res chain seq x y z
N MET A 1 35.02 -41.13 -9.60
CA MET A 1 34.15 -40.62 -10.68
C MET A 1 33.32 -39.52 -10.06
N PHE A 2 33.71 -38.27 -10.28
CA PHE A 2 33.09 -37.09 -9.68
C PHE A 2 31.93 -36.64 -10.57
N PHE A 3 30.76 -36.39 -9.98
CA PHE A 3 29.70 -35.61 -10.62
C PHE A 3 29.49 -34.33 -9.81
N GLN A 4 29.60 -33.21 -10.51
CA GLN A 4 29.40 -31.85 -10.04
C GLN A 4 28.03 -31.39 -10.59
N LEU A 5 27.09 -31.08 -9.70
CA LEU A 5 25.79 -30.49 -10.06
C LEU A 5 25.85 -28.99 -9.76
N ASN A 6 25.74 -28.15 -10.79
CA ASN A 6 25.87 -26.69 -10.71
C ASN A 6 24.52 -25.94 -10.69
N GLU A 7 23.37 -26.62 -10.76
CA GLU A 7 22.05 -25.97 -10.86
C GLU A 7 20.95 -26.74 -10.09
N VAL A 8 19.97 -26.00 -9.55
CA VAL A 8 18.68 -26.52 -9.09
C VAL A 8 17.61 -25.74 -9.85
N ASP A 9 16.76 -26.43 -10.61
CA ASP A 9 15.70 -25.86 -11.46
C ASP A 9 16.13 -24.75 -12.45
N GLY A 10 17.34 -24.83 -13.01
CA GLY A 10 17.84 -23.89 -14.03
C GLY A 10 18.10 -22.46 -13.51
N GLN A 11 18.25 -22.28 -12.19
CA GLN A 11 18.64 -21.02 -11.55
C GLN A 11 19.88 -21.23 -10.66
N VAL A 12 20.74 -20.21 -10.57
CA VAL A 12 22.00 -20.26 -9.81
C VAL A 12 21.73 -20.13 -8.31
N LYS A 13 22.48 -20.87 -7.47
CA LYS A 13 22.41 -20.77 -6.00
C LYS A 13 22.54 -19.33 -5.49
N CYS A 14 21.67 -18.94 -4.56
CA CYS A 14 21.57 -17.59 -3.95
C CYS A 14 22.89 -17.05 -3.35
N GLU A 15 23.85 -17.92 -3.05
CA GLU A 15 25.14 -17.56 -2.47
C GLU A 15 26.06 -16.80 -3.46
N LYS A 16 25.74 -16.78 -4.76
CA LYS A 16 26.49 -16.05 -5.80
C LYS A 16 25.93 -14.69 -6.18
N TRP A 17 24.89 -14.19 -5.50
CA TRP A 17 24.36 -12.84 -5.76
C TRP A 17 25.17 -11.71 -5.09
N ILE A 18 26.46 -11.94 -4.83
CA ILE A 18 27.44 -10.88 -4.65
C ILE A 18 28.18 -10.73 -5.98
N ARG A 19 27.57 -9.93 -6.87
CA ARG A 19 28.20 -9.11 -7.91
C ARG A 19 29.64 -9.53 -8.29
N ASP A 20 29.76 -10.35 -9.33
CA ASP A 20 31.00 -10.46 -10.12
C ASP A 20 30.78 -9.85 -11.51
N ASP A 21 31.30 -8.63 -11.65
CA ASP A 21 31.67 -8.01 -12.92
C ASP A 21 32.93 -8.73 -13.45
N SER A 22 32.82 -9.53 -14.51
CA SER A 22 33.94 -9.90 -15.41
C SER A 22 33.38 -10.48 -16.72
N GLY A 23 33.08 -9.67 -17.74
CA GLY A 23 33.94 -9.35 -18.90
C GLY A 23 33.35 -10.05 -20.14
N SER A 24 33.02 -9.44 -21.29
CA SER A 24 33.60 -8.38 -22.14
C SER A 24 32.43 -7.64 -22.85
N GLU A 25 32.42 -6.34 -23.19
CA GLU A 25 33.39 -5.49 -23.88
C GLU A 25 33.21 -4.02 -23.44
N GLU A 26 34.29 -3.24 -23.51
CA GLU A 26 34.33 -1.82 -23.17
C GLU A 26 33.52 -0.96 -24.17
N SER A 27 32.71 -0.05 -23.63
CA SER A 27 32.20 1.13 -24.33
C SER A 27 32.39 2.38 -23.46
N ASN A 28 33.58 2.96 -23.56
CA ASN A 28 34.01 4.38 -23.48
C ASN A 28 33.16 5.47 -22.76
N THR A 29 32.34 5.17 -21.76
CA THR A 29 31.54 6.19 -21.05
C THR A 29 31.79 6.29 -19.55
N THR A 30 32.70 5.50 -18.97
CA THR A 30 32.82 5.37 -17.51
C THR A 30 34.08 6.00 -16.90
N TRP A 31 34.98 6.57 -17.70
CA TRP A 31 36.25 7.12 -17.19
C TRP A 31 36.09 8.45 -16.45
N TRP A 32 35.06 9.24 -16.76
CA TRP A 32 34.84 10.57 -16.16
C TRP A 32 34.17 10.53 -14.77
N LEU A 33 33.43 9.47 -14.44
CA LEU A 33 32.69 9.35 -13.17
C LEU A 33 33.56 8.95 -11.97
N LYS A 34 34.78 8.44 -12.18
CA LYS A 34 35.68 8.01 -11.09
C LYS A 34 36.45 9.14 -10.41
N ARG A 35 36.28 10.40 -10.85
CA ARG A 35 37.06 11.54 -10.35
C ARG A 35 36.36 12.37 -9.25
N LEU A 36 35.11 12.06 -8.88
CA LEU A 36 34.28 13.00 -8.10
C LEU A 36 33.74 12.51 -6.74
N ILE A 37 34.02 11.30 -6.27
CA ILE A 37 33.50 10.88 -4.94
C ILE A 37 34.59 10.17 -4.14
N GLY A 38 35.09 10.88 -3.13
CA GLY A 38 36.01 10.37 -2.13
C GLY A 38 35.38 9.27 -1.26
N ARG A 39 36.19 8.23 -1.02
CA ARG A 39 36.09 7.19 0.02
C ARG A 39 34.77 7.10 0.80
N THR A 40 33.89 6.18 0.41
CA THR A 40 32.85 5.63 1.29
C THR A 40 33.41 4.43 2.05
N LYS A 41 33.47 4.53 3.40
CA LYS A 41 33.63 3.38 4.29
C LYS A 41 32.40 2.49 4.13
N LYS A 42 32.57 1.27 3.62
CA LYS A 42 31.55 0.21 3.67
C LYS A 42 31.28 -0.13 5.14
N VAL A 43 30.05 0.09 5.58
CA VAL A 43 29.51 -0.54 6.79
C VAL A 43 28.86 -1.84 6.34
N THR A 44 29.48 -2.96 6.65
CA THR A 44 28.90 -4.30 6.48
C THR A 44 28.04 -4.59 7.69
N VAL A 45 26.72 -4.57 7.53
CA VAL A 45 25.79 -5.13 8.51
C VAL A 45 25.68 -6.61 8.20
N ASP A 46 26.39 -7.45 8.95
CA ASP A 46 26.23 -8.91 8.89
C ASP A 46 24.96 -9.27 9.66
N TRP A 47 23.88 -9.57 8.92
CA TRP A 47 22.76 -10.34 9.47
C TRP A 47 23.16 -11.82 9.41
N PRO A 48 23.37 -12.51 10.55
CA PRO A 48 23.75 -13.91 10.52
C PRO A 48 22.61 -14.73 9.92
N PHE A 49 22.89 -15.36 8.78
CA PHE A 49 21.99 -16.30 8.13
C PHE A 49 21.71 -17.46 9.09
N PRO A 50 20.43 -17.78 9.39
CA PRO A 50 20.09 -18.69 10.50
C PRO A 50 20.29 -20.17 10.17
N PHE A 51 20.58 -20.52 8.91
CA PHE A 51 20.74 -21.91 8.49
C PHE A 51 22.21 -22.26 8.26
N ALA A 52 22.55 -23.52 8.54
CA ALA A 52 23.86 -24.08 8.25
C ALA A 52 23.72 -25.52 7.77
N GLN A 53 24.58 -25.92 6.83
CA GLN A 53 24.57 -27.28 6.27
C GLN A 53 24.77 -28.33 7.37
N ASN A 54 24.02 -29.43 7.28
CA ASN A 54 24.04 -30.56 8.22
C ASN A 54 23.71 -30.19 9.69
N LYS A 55 22.99 -29.09 9.93
CA LYS A 55 22.46 -28.76 11.26
C LYS A 55 20.95 -28.86 11.29
N LEU A 56 20.43 -29.40 12.38
CA LEU A 56 19.01 -29.37 12.69
C LEU A 56 18.57 -27.93 12.96
N PHE A 57 17.37 -27.60 12.49
CA PHE A 57 16.68 -26.36 12.82
C PHE A 57 15.19 -26.64 12.96
N VAL A 58 14.51 -25.78 13.72
CA VAL A 58 13.06 -25.77 13.84
C VAL A 58 12.54 -24.50 13.18
N LEU A 59 11.82 -24.64 12.07
CA LEU A 59 11.11 -23.54 11.44
C LEU A 59 9.66 -23.52 11.94
N THR A 60 9.24 -22.38 12.50
CA THR A 60 7.86 -22.17 12.98
C THR A 60 7.20 -21.09 12.15
N LEU A 61 6.12 -21.46 11.45
CA LEU A 61 5.22 -20.54 10.76
C LEU A 61 4.02 -20.29 11.67
N ILE A 62 3.80 -19.03 12.04
CA ILE A 62 2.67 -18.60 12.88
C ILE A 62 1.74 -17.72 12.04
N THR A 63 0.45 -18.01 12.10
CA THR A 63 -0.60 -17.24 11.44
C THR A 63 -1.25 -16.31 12.48
N GLY A 64 -0.88 -15.02 12.43
CA GLY A 64 -1.36 -13.99 13.34
C GLY A 64 -2.51 -13.17 12.74
N LEU A 65 -3.04 -12.19 13.48
CA LEU A 65 -4.03 -11.26 12.92
C LEU A 65 -3.45 -10.40 11.79
N GLU A 66 -2.15 -10.10 11.85
CA GLU A 66 -1.44 -9.19 10.94
C GLU A 66 -0.74 -9.90 9.76
N GLY A 67 -0.73 -11.24 9.73
CA GLY A 67 -0.08 -12.02 8.65
C GLY A 67 0.67 -13.26 9.13
N TYR A 68 1.65 -13.66 8.33
CA TYR A 68 2.53 -14.79 8.59
C TYR A 68 3.81 -14.33 9.30
N HIS A 69 4.16 -15.00 10.38
CA HIS A 69 5.41 -14.77 11.13
C HIS A 69 6.28 -16.02 11.07
N ILE A 70 7.56 -15.85 10.76
CA ILE A 70 8.52 -16.96 10.63
C ILE A 70 9.58 -16.86 11.72
N ASN A 71 9.71 -17.92 12.50
CA ASN A 71 10.77 -18.10 13.48
C ASN A 71 11.67 -19.29 13.09
N VAL A 72 12.96 -19.21 13.38
CA VAL A 72 13.92 -20.31 13.26
C VAL A 72 14.56 -20.51 14.64
N ASP A 73 14.52 -21.74 15.17
CA ASP A 73 15.01 -22.11 16.50
C ASP A 73 14.48 -21.19 17.62
N GLY A 74 13.20 -20.82 17.53
CA GLY A 74 12.54 -19.92 18.48
C GLY A 74 12.88 -18.44 18.34
N ARG A 75 13.75 -18.07 17.39
CA ARG A 75 14.08 -16.67 17.10
C ARG A 75 13.29 -16.17 15.90
N HIS A 76 12.65 -15.01 16.04
CA HIS A 76 11.98 -14.34 14.94
C HIS A 76 12.96 -13.90 13.86
N ILE A 77 12.64 -14.23 12.61
CA ILE A 77 13.46 -13.90 11.44
C ILE A 77 12.77 -12.83 10.60
N LEU A 78 11.47 -13.01 10.29
CA LEU A 78 10.74 -12.12 9.40
C LEU A 78 9.22 -12.28 9.51
N SER A 79 8.48 -11.34 8.91
CA SER A 79 7.01 -11.39 8.83
C SER A 79 6.51 -10.84 7.51
N PHE A 80 5.41 -11.41 7.02
CA PHE A 80 4.75 -10.99 5.79
C PHE A 80 3.26 -10.81 6.04
N PRO A 81 2.64 -9.73 5.54
CA PRO A 81 1.19 -9.59 5.61
C PRO A 81 0.50 -10.69 4.78
N TYR A 82 -0.78 -10.91 5.04
CA TYR A 82 -1.58 -11.80 4.19
C TYR A 82 -1.54 -11.34 2.73
N ARG A 83 -1.41 -12.29 1.82
CA ARG A 83 -1.51 -11.98 0.40
C ARG A 83 -2.97 -11.62 0.09
N PRO A 84 -3.23 -10.46 -0.53
CA PRO A 84 -4.59 -10.10 -0.96
C PRO A 84 -5.17 -11.20 -1.86
N GLY A 85 -6.40 -11.62 -1.58
CA GLY A 85 -7.09 -12.69 -2.33
C GLY A 85 -6.76 -14.13 -1.88
N PHE A 86 -5.95 -14.31 -0.85
CA PHE A 86 -5.69 -15.63 -0.26
C PHE A 86 -6.02 -15.60 1.24
N THR A 87 -7.11 -16.27 1.62
CA THR A 87 -7.49 -16.42 3.02
C THR A 87 -6.71 -17.57 3.67
N LEU A 88 -6.59 -17.56 5.00
CA LEU A 88 -5.90 -18.64 5.70
C LEU A 88 -6.54 -20.02 5.45
N GLU A 89 -7.84 -20.02 5.18
CA GLU A 89 -8.64 -21.22 4.93
C GLU A 89 -8.38 -21.80 3.53
N ASP A 90 -7.85 -20.99 2.59
CA ASP A 90 -7.43 -21.46 1.26
C ASP A 90 -6.13 -22.27 1.30
N ALA A 91 -5.37 -22.17 2.41
CA ALA A 91 -4.19 -22.99 2.65
C ALA A 91 -4.59 -24.42 3.01
N THR A 92 -4.84 -25.24 1.99
CA THR A 92 -5.29 -26.64 2.14
C THR A 92 -4.15 -27.65 2.24
N GLY A 93 -2.91 -27.24 2.00
CA GLY A 93 -1.75 -28.12 2.01
C GLY A 93 -0.44 -27.39 2.28
N LEU A 94 0.54 -28.16 2.76
CA LEU A 94 1.91 -27.71 2.96
C LEU A 94 2.80 -28.42 1.93
N PHE A 95 3.51 -27.63 1.12
CA PHE A 95 4.52 -28.13 0.19
C PHE A 95 5.90 -27.64 0.62
N ILE A 96 6.84 -28.56 0.80
CA ILE A 96 8.23 -28.28 1.14
C ILE A 96 9.08 -28.81 -0.01
N ASN A 97 9.96 -27.97 -0.56
CA ASN A 97 10.84 -28.33 -1.67
C ASN A 97 12.27 -27.86 -1.40
N GLY A 98 13.24 -28.52 -2.03
CA GLY A 98 14.68 -28.25 -1.90
C GLY A 98 15.46 -29.31 -1.13
N ASP A 99 16.75 -29.06 -0.93
CA ASP A 99 17.72 -29.98 -0.31
C ASP A 99 17.63 -29.98 1.23
N ILE A 100 16.47 -30.37 1.77
CA ILE A 100 16.20 -30.40 3.22
C ILE A 100 15.61 -31.74 3.62
N ASP A 101 16.20 -32.39 4.61
CA ASP A 101 15.65 -33.60 5.22
C ASP A 101 14.61 -33.24 6.30
N VAL A 102 13.34 -33.53 6.03
CA VAL A 102 12.24 -33.23 6.97
C VAL A 102 12.08 -34.36 7.97
N HIS A 103 12.48 -34.10 9.23
CA HIS A 103 12.37 -35.08 10.32
C HIS A 103 10.94 -35.25 10.85
N SER A 104 10.21 -34.15 11.04
CA SER A 104 8.84 -34.17 11.56
C SER A 104 8.11 -32.88 11.20
N ILE A 105 6.81 -32.99 10.97
CA ILE A 105 5.93 -31.83 10.81
C ILE A 105 4.87 -31.91 11.91
N VAL A 106 4.72 -30.82 12.66
CA VAL A 106 3.69 -30.68 13.68
C VAL A 106 2.82 -29.49 13.32
N ALA A 107 1.56 -29.77 13.00
CA ALA A 107 0.52 -28.76 12.89
C ALA A 107 -0.31 -28.82 14.16
N ALA A 108 -0.23 -27.78 14.97
CA ALA A 108 -1.00 -27.64 16.19
C ALA A 108 -1.57 -26.24 16.27
N THR A 109 -2.76 -26.11 16.83
CA THR A 109 -3.16 -24.84 17.43
C THR A 109 -2.27 -24.64 18.64
N LEU A 110 -1.53 -23.52 18.69
CA LEU A 110 -0.82 -23.16 19.92
C LEU A 110 -1.87 -23.13 21.05
N PRO A 111 -1.61 -23.76 22.21
CA PRO A 111 -2.43 -23.51 23.38
C PRO A 111 -2.55 -22.00 23.52
N THR A 112 -3.75 -21.51 23.78
CA THR A 112 -4.07 -20.10 23.97
C THR A 112 -3.39 -19.57 25.25
N SER A 113 -2.06 -19.56 25.26
CA SER A 113 -1.19 -18.93 26.25
C SER A 113 -0.57 -17.65 25.70
N HIS A 114 -1.09 -17.13 24.58
CA HIS A 114 -1.01 -15.71 24.28
C HIS A 114 -2.21 -15.02 24.93
N PRO A 115 -2.05 -13.79 25.46
CA PRO A 115 -3.10 -13.02 26.15
C PRO A 115 -4.30 -12.61 25.26
N SER A 116 -4.49 -13.26 24.12
CA SER A 116 -5.62 -13.14 23.22
C SER A 116 -6.93 -13.70 23.79
N ALA A 117 -6.88 -14.38 24.96
CA ALA A 117 -8.05 -14.73 25.75
C ALA A 117 -8.56 -13.57 26.65
N ALA A 118 -8.20 -12.32 26.32
CA ALA A 118 -8.95 -11.14 26.71
C ALA A 118 -9.45 -10.36 25.47
N PRO A 119 -10.46 -10.85 24.73
CA PRO A 119 -10.98 -10.13 23.56
C PRO A 119 -11.94 -8.99 23.95
N ARG A 120 -11.64 -8.25 25.03
CA ARG A 120 -12.45 -7.10 25.47
C ARG A 120 -11.70 -5.87 25.99
N GLU A 121 -10.38 -5.91 26.25
CA GLU A 121 -9.76 -4.81 26.99
C GLU A 121 -8.87 -3.83 26.23
N HIS A 122 -8.40 -4.06 24.99
CA HIS A 122 -7.42 -3.13 24.36
C HIS A 122 -7.68 -2.75 22.89
N LEU A 123 -8.93 -2.80 22.41
CA LEU A 123 -9.30 -1.94 21.28
C LEU A 123 -9.41 -0.51 21.85
N ASP A 124 -8.50 0.37 21.47
CA ASP A 124 -8.48 1.77 21.92
C ASP A 124 -9.63 2.55 21.28
N MET A 125 -10.83 2.27 21.78
CA MET A 125 -12.10 2.92 21.45
C MET A 125 -12.20 4.22 22.26
N SER A 126 -11.21 5.10 22.09
CA SER A 126 -11.20 6.41 22.73
C SER A 126 -11.90 7.45 21.85
N VAL A 127 -12.68 8.32 22.49
CA VAL A 127 -13.42 9.41 21.81
C VAL A 127 -12.49 10.33 21.01
N LYS A 128 -11.24 10.48 21.42
CA LYS A 128 -10.23 11.31 20.73
C LYS A 128 -9.89 10.84 19.31
N TRP A 129 -10.24 9.59 18.95
CA TRP A 129 -9.99 9.01 17.64
C TRP A 129 -11.23 8.96 16.75
N LYS A 130 -12.40 9.42 17.23
CA LYS A 130 -13.60 9.51 16.39
C LYS A 130 -13.43 10.59 15.34
N ALA A 131 -13.98 10.36 14.15
CA ALA A 131 -14.03 11.41 13.15
C ALA A 131 -14.94 12.57 13.60
N PRO A 132 -14.60 13.81 13.24
CA PRO A 132 -15.53 14.92 13.32
C PRO A 132 -16.79 14.63 12.50
N SER A 133 -17.93 15.18 12.93
CA SER A 133 -19.12 15.19 12.09
C SER A 133 -18.84 15.91 10.78
N LEU A 134 -19.45 15.45 9.68
CA LEU A 134 -19.31 16.09 8.38
C LEU A 134 -19.73 17.57 8.48
N PRO A 135 -18.90 18.51 7.99
CA PRO A 135 -19.21 19.92 8.06
C PRO A 135 -20.34 20.27 7.08
N THR A 136 -21.05 21.35 7.38
CA THR A 136 -22.08 21.92 6.49
C THR A 136 -21.49 22.84 5.41
N GLN A 137 -20.23 23.26 5.58
CA GLN A 137 -19.50 24.08 4.63
C GLN A 137 -18.66 23.20 3.69
N PRO A 138 -18.34 23.70 2.47
CA PRO A 138 -17.49 22.97 1.53
C PRO A 138 -16.13 22.61 2.14
N VAL A 139 -15.76 21.35 2.05
CA VAL A 139 -14.48 20.81 2.53
C VAL A 139 -13.37 21.14 1.53
N ASP A 140 -12.18 21.50 1.99
CA ASP A 140 -11.09 21.81 1.07
C ASP A 140 -10.53 20.53 0.42
N LEU A 141 -10.32 19.47 1.20
CA LEU A 141 -9.84 18.18 0.71
C LEU A 141 -10.61 17.03 1.36
N PHE A 142 -11.10 16.12 0.53
CA PHE A 142 -11.57 14.81 0.96
C PHE A 142 -10.49 13.75 0.68
N ILE A 143 -10.19 12.89 1.66
CA ILE A 143 -9.26 11.77 1.53
C ILE A 143 -10.04 10.46 1.67
N GLY A 144 -10.20 9.74 0.57
CA GLY A 144 -10.71 8.37 0.57
C GLY A 144 -9.57 7.37 0.73
N VAL A 145 -9.64 6.57 1.79
CA VAL A 145 -8.63 5.55 2.10
C VAL A 145 -9.17 4.18 1.73
N LEU A 146 -8.54 3.48 0.79
CA LEU A 146 -8.88 2.09 0.50
C LEU A 146 -8.46 1.19 1.67
N SER A 147 -9.39 0.39 2.18
CA SER A 147 -9.14 -0.56 3.27
C SER A 147 -9.96 -1.85 3.11
N ALA A 148 -9.67 -2.85 3.95
CA ALA A 148 -10.31 -4.16 3.95
C ALA A 148 -10.96 -4.48 5.32
N GLY A 149 -11.95 -5.37 5.34
CA GLY A 149 -12.75 -5.63 6.55
C GLY A 149 -11.94 -5.99 7.80
N ASN A 150 -10.86 -6.74 7.62
CA ASN A 150 -9.96 -7.20 8.68
C ASN A 150 -8.79 -6.25 9.00
N HIS A 151 -8.69 -5.09 8.35
CA HIS A 151 -7.60 -4.13 8.54
C HIS A 151 -7.83 -3.14 9.69
N PHE A 152 -8.28 -3.63 10.84
CA PHE A 152 -8.55 -2.76 12.01
C PHE A 152 -7.27 -2.07 12.50
N ALA A 153 -6.13 -2.78 12.52
CA ALA A 153 -4.86 -2.27 13.04
C ALA A 153 -4.31 -1.13 12.15
N GLU A 154 -4.43 -1.27 10.84
CA GLU A 154 -4.04 -0.29 9.82
C GLU A 154 -4.89 0.98 9.96
N ARG A 155 -6.22 0.84 10.01
CA ARG A 155 -7.13 1.98 10.25
C ARG A 155 -6.83 2.68 11.57
N MET A 156 -6.59 1.93 12.64
CA MET A 156 -6.21 2.52 13.92
C MET A 156 -4.84 3.22 13.87
N ALA A 157 -3.87 2.70 13.12
CA ALA A 157 -2.59 3.37 12.93
C ALA A 157 -2.75 4.70 12.21
N VAL A 158 -3.58 4.73 11.15
CA VAL A 158 -3.95 5.96 10.44
C VAL A 158 -4.65 6.96 11.38
N ARG A 159 -5.67 6.51 12.13
CA ARG A 159 -6.37 7.32 13.14
C ARG A 159 -5.42 7.92 14.17
N LYS A 160 -4.47 7.14 14.68
CA LYS A 160 -3.50 7.55 15.71
C LYS A 160 -2.32 8.36 15.19
N SER A 161 -2.15 8.44 13.87
CA SER A 161 -1.04 9.11 13.20
C SER A 161 -1.51 10.34 12.44
N TRP A 162 -1.49 10.30 11.11
CA TRP A 162 -1.73 11.47 10.27
C TRP A 162 -3.19 11.94 10.26
N MET A 163 -4.17 11.15 10.71
CA MET A 163 -5.50 11.74 10.99
C MET A 163 -5.50 12.70 12.19
N GLN A 164 -4.39 12.79 12.93
CA GLN A 164 -4.26 13.72 14.04
C GLN A 164 -3.76 15.12 13.66
N TYR A 165 -3.56 15.39 12.37
CA TYR A 165 -3.34 16.75 11.88
C TYR A 165 -4.52 17.66 12.24
N GLU A 166 -4.21 18.91 12.60
CA GLU A 166 -5.24 19.90 12.97
C GLU A 166 -6.24 20.12 11.83
N LEU A 167 -5.79 20.13 10.57
CA LEU A 167 -6.65 20.26 9.39
C LEU A 167 -7.72 19.15 9.29
N VAL A 168 -7.42 17.95 9.79
CA VAL A 168 -8.37 16.83 9.83
C VAL A 168 -9.32 17.01 11.02
N LYS A 169 -8.78 17.36 12.20
CA LYS A 169 -9.56 17.60 13.42
C LYS A 169 -10.53 18.78 13.30
N SER A 170 -10.15 19.81 12.56
CA SER A 170 -10.95 21.00 12.31
C SER A 170 -11.98 20.81 11.18
N ALA A 171 -12.04 19.61 10.57
CA ALA A 171 -12.91 19.25 9.45
C ALA A 171 -12.68 20.07 8.16
N ASN A 172 -11.53 20.76 8.02
CA ASN A 172 -11.10 21.34 6.74
C ASN A 172 -10.71 20.24 5.74
N VAL A 173 -10.20 19.13 6.28
CA VAL A 173 -9.89 17.90 5.56
C VAL A 173 -10.74 16.79 6.16
N VAL A 174 -11.52 16.09 5.34
CA VAL A 174 -12.32 14.94 5.77
C VAL A 174 -11.63 13.68 5.29
N THR A 175 -11.55 12.65 6.14
CA THR A 175 -10.94 11.36 5.80
C THR A 175 -11.92 10.23 6.12
N CYS A 176 -12.15 9.34 5.16
CA CYS A 176 -12.99 8.16 5.34
C CYS A 176 -12.33 6.91 4.75
N PHE A 177 -12.51 5.78 5.41
CA PHE A 177 -12.10 4.46 4.94
C PHE A 177 -13.21 3.83 4.10
N PHE A 178 -12.87 3.35 2.90
CA PHE A 178 -13.79 2.64 2.02
C PHE A 178 -13.54 1.15 2.10
N VAL A 179 -14.51 0.42 2.64
CA VAL A 179 -14.38 -1.00 2.96
C VAL A 179 -15.50 -1.78 2.30
N ALA A 180 -15.12 -2.80 1.53
CA ALA A 180 -16.07 -3.72 0.90
C ALA A 180 -16.51 -4.82 1.87
N VAL A 181 -17.61 -5.50 1.55
CA VAL A 181 -18.13 -6.61 2.35
C VAL A 181 -17.13 -7.77 2.32
N HIS A 182 -16.76 -8.26 3.50
CA HIS A 182 -15.86 -9.39 3.67
C HIS A 182 -16.65 -10.72 3.55
N GLY A 183 -16.04 -11.80 3.05
CA GLY A 183 -16.74 -13.09 2.89
C GLY A 183 -17.17 -13.74 4.22
N ARG A 184 -16.36 -13.57 5.26
CA ARG A 184 -16.71 -13.94 6.65
C ARG A 184 -17.67 -12.92 7.28
N LYS A 185 -18.81 -13.40 7.80
CA LYS A 185 -19.85 -12.57 8.40
C LYS A 185 -19.39 -11.92 9.71
N GLU A 186 -18.56 -12.61 10.48
CA GLU A 186 -18.03 -12.16 11.76
C GLU A 186 -17.17 -10.91 11.59
N VAL A 187 -16.38 -10.86 10.51
CA VAL A 187 -15.58 -9.67 10.15
C VAL A 187 -16.49 -8.48 9.86
N ASN A 188 -17.59 -8.70 9.13
CA ASN A 188 -18.53 -7.61 8.84
C ASN A 188 -19.24 -7.11 10.10
N VAL A 189 -19.55 -8.00 11.06
CA VAL A 189 -20.16 -7.60 12.34
C VAL A 189 -19.22 -6.71 13.14
N GLU A 190 -17.93 -7.06 13.24
CA GLU A 190 -16.96 -6.21 13.94
C GLU A 190 -16.70 -4.90 13.19
N LEU A 191 -16.64 -4.94 11.86
CA LEU A 191 -16.51 -3.74 11.03
C LEU A 191 -17.69 -2.79 11.20
N MET A 192 -18.92 -3.30 11.30
CA MET A 192 -20.11 -2.47 11.56
C MET A 192 -20.03 -1.78 12.93
N LYS A 193 -19.59 -2.49 13.98
CA LYS A 193 -19.37 -1.89 15.30
C LYS A 193 -18.29 -0.80 15.26
N GLU A 194 -17.23 -1.03 14.51
CA GLU A 194 -16.17 -0.03 14.30
C GLU A 194 -16.71 1.20 13.57
N ALA A 195 -17.46 0.99 12.48
CA ALA A 195 -18.06 2.05 11.67
C ALA A 195 -19.01 2.91 12.51
N ASP A 196 -19.91 2.27 13.26
CA ASP A 196 -20.85 2.95 14.17
C ASP A 196 -20.12 3.75 15.26
N TYR A 197 -18.97 3.27 15.73
CA TYR A 197 -18.24 3.92 16.79
C TYR A 197 -17.40 5.12 16.31
N PHE A 198 -16.58 4.93 15.28
CA PHE A 198 -15.62 5.95 14.82
C PHE A 198 -16.21 6.94 13.81
N GLY A 199 -17.25 6.55 13.08
CA GLY A 199 -17.95 7.43 12.13
C GLY A 199 -17.15 7.77 10.87
N ASP A 200 -16.09 7.02 10.57
CA ASP A 200 -15.16 7.29 9.47
C ASP A 200 -15.07 6.15 8.44
N ILE A 201 -16.01 5.21 8.46
CA ILE A 201 -16.04 4.07 7.53
C ILE A 201 -17.26 4.19 6.61
N VAL A 202 -17.00 4.16 5.31
CA VAL A 202 -18.01 3.98 4.26
C VAL A 202 -17.95 2.55 3.78
N MET A 203 -18.98 1.78 4.13
CA MET A 203 -19.13 0.41 3.63
C MET A 203 -19.75 0.41 2.24
N VAL A 204 -19.10 -0.26 1.29
CA VAL A 204 -19.57 -0.40 -0.09
C VAL A 204 -20.20 -1.77 -0.32
N PRO A 205 -21.33 -1.88 -1.04
CA PRO A 205 -22.19 -3.06 -1.04
C PRO A 205 -21.76 -4.14 -2.05
N TYR A 206 -20.46 -4.44 -2.13
CA TYR A 206 -19.91 -5.51 -2.95
C TYR A 206 -18.83 -6.27 -2.20
N MET A 207 -18.51 -7.47 -2.68
CA MET A 207 -17.51 -8.33 -2.06
C MET A 207 -16.11 -7.76 -2.24
N ASP A 208 -15.28 -7.88 -1.20
CA ASP A 208 -13.90 -7.44 -1.25
C ASP A 208 -13.08 -8.37 -2.15
N ASN A 209 -12.80 -7.89 -3.36
CA ASN A 209 -12.00 -8.56 -4.38
C ASN A 209 -11.11 -7.51 -5.06
N TYR A 210 -9.87 -7.88 -5.35
CA TYR A 210 -8.91 -7.03 -6.05
C TYR A 210 -9.48 -6.45 -7.35
N ASP A 211 -10.18 -7.26 -8.15
CA ASP A 211 -10.75 -6.82 -9.43
C ASP A 211 -11.88 -5.79 -9.27
N LEU A 212 -12.43 -5.68 -8.06
CA LEU A 212 -13.50 -4.74 -7.70
C LEU A 212 -12.97 -3.51 -6.94
N VAL A 213 -11.66 -3.40 -6.73
CA VAL A 213 -11.04 -2.23 -6.08
C VAL A 213 -11.35 -0.94 -6.85
N VAL A 214 -11.45 -1.01 -8.19
CA VAL A 214 -11.87 0.11 -9.04
C VAL A 214 -13.21 0.71 -8.61
N LEU A 215 -14.15 -0.11 -8.10
CA LEU A 215 -15.44 0.37 -7.62
C LEU A 215 -15.31 1.16 -6.32
N LYS A 216 -14.30 0.88 -5.48
CA LYS A 216 -14.03 1.67 -4.26
C LYS A 216 -13.55 3.07 -4.65
N THR A 217 -12.71 3.17 -5.66
CA THR A 217 -12.26 4.47 -6.19
C THR A 217 -13.40 5.29 -6.77
N ILE A 218 -14.35 4.66 -7.48
CA ILE A 218 -15.56 5.34 -7.94
C ILE A 218 -16.39 5.84 -6.75
N ALA A 219 -16.56 5.00 -5.72
CA ALA A 219 -17.26 5.39 -4.50
C ALA A 219 -16.56 6.55 -3.76
N ILE A 220 -15.22 6.61 -3.77
CA ILE A 220 -14.45 7.75 -3.25
C ILE A 220 -14.77 9.03 -4.02
N CYS A 221 -14.79 8.97 -5.35
CA CYS A 221 -15.17 10.13 -6.19
C CYS A 221 -16.59 10.59 -5.90
N GLU A 222 -17.56 9.67 -5.91
CA GLU A 222 -18.98 9.97 -5.65
C GLU A 222 -19.19 10.56 -4.25
N TYR A 223 -18.62 9.94 -3.21
CA TYR A 223 -18.75 10.41 -1.84
C TYR A 223 -18.08 11.78 -1.64
N GLY A 224 -16.88 11.96 -2.20
CA GLY A 224 -16.15 13.23 -2.11
C GLY A 224 -16.91 14.39 -2.74
N VAL A 225 -17.59 14.16 -3.86
CA VAL A 225 -18.34 15.21 -4.56
C VAL A 225 -19.75 15.39 -4.01
N HIS A 226 -20.52 14.33 -3.83
CA HIS A 226 -21.95 14.43 -3.51
C HIS A 226 -22.27 14.42 -2.02
N SER A 227 -21.45 13.74 -1.19
CA SER A 227 -21.68 13.65 0.26
C SER A 227 -20.87 14.69 1.04
N VAL A 228 -19.63 14.94 0.62
CA VAL A 228 -18.69 15.85 1.31
C VAL A 228 -18.62 17.23 0.66
N ALA A 229 -18.98 17.34 -0.63
CA ALA A 229 -18.84 18.58 -1.42
C ALA A 229 -17.42 19.17 -1.36
N ALA A 230 -16.41 18.30 -1.53
CA ALA A 230 -15.01 18.69 -1.42
C ALA A 230 -14.48 19.37 -2.69
N LYS A 231 -13.58 20.35 -2.52
CA LYS A 231 -12.89 21.03 -3.64
C LYS A 231 -11.86 20.12 -4.31
N TYR A 232 -11.22 19.26 -3.53
CA TYR A 232 -10.20 18.32 -3.97
C TYR A 232 -10.47 16.93 -3.39
N ILE A 233 -10.18 15.89 -4.16
CA ILE A 233 -10.35 14.49 -3.76
C ILE A 233 -8.99 13.81 -3.83
N MET A 234 -8.55 13.23 -2.74
CA MET A 234 -7.36 12.37 -2.68
C MET A 234 -7.78 10.92 -2.44
N LYS A 235 -7.16 10.01 -3.17
CA LYS A 235 -7.17 8.58 -2.86
C LYS A 235 -5.84 8.19 -2.26
N CYS A 236 -5.84 7.32 -1.25
CA CYS A 236 -4.66 6.59 -0.79
C CYS A 236 -5.06 5.22 -0.22
N ASP A 237 -4.06 4.43 0.19
CA ASP A 237 -4.25 3.11 0.79
C ASP A 237 -4.06 3.17 2.32
N ASP A 238 -4.59 2.19 3.06
CA ASP A 238 -4.52 2.13 4.53
C ASP A 238 -3.14 1.78 5.09
N ASP A 239 -2.18 1.45 4.22
CA ASP A 239 -0.75 1.31 4.51
C ASP A 239 0.08 2.53 4.03
N THR A 240 -0.60 3.63 3.70
CA THR A 240 0.03 4.89 3.27
C THR A 240 0.00 5.93 4.38
N PHE A 241 1.18 6.48 4.72
CA PHE A 241 1.29 7.66 5.56
C PHE A 241 1.21 8.93 4.71
N VAL A 242 0.31 9.86 5.07
CA VAL A 242 0.08 11.10 4.32
C VAL A 242 0.54 12.34 5.09
N ARG A 243 1.38 13.17 4.46
CA ARG A 243 1.71 14.53 4.94
C ARG A 243 0.61 15.50 4.53
N VAL A 244 -0.49 15.54 5.29
CA VAL A 244 -1.68 16.36 4.98
C VAL A 244 -1.32 17.83 4.75
N ASP A 245 -0.40 18.39 5.53
CA ASP A 245 0.06 19.77 5.37
C ASP A 245 0.81 20.00 4.04
N ALA A 246 1.60 19.03 3.57
CA ALA A 246 2.34 19.12 2.32
C ALA A 246 1.42 18.93 1.12
N VAL A 247 0.50 17.99 1.21
CA VAL A 247 -0.57 17.76 0.24
C VAL A 247 -1.40 19.03 0.04
N MET A 248 -1.86 19.65 1.13
CA MET A 248 -2.65 20.88 1.09
C MET A 248 -1.89 22.05 0.45
N ARG A 249 -0.59 22.20 0.74
CA ARG A 249 0.25 23.20 0.07
C ARG A 249 0.38 22.95 -1.42
N GLU A 250 0.38 21.70 -1.87
CA GLU A 250 0.52 21.36 -3.29
C GLU A 250 -0.78 21.65 -4.06
N VAL A 251 -1.94 21.22 -3.55
CA VAL A 251 -3.24 21.46 -4.21
C VAL A 251 -3.58 22.94 -4.29
N ASN A 252 -3.21 23.73 -3.27
CA ASN A 252 -3.48 25.18 -3.25
C ASN A 252 -2.71 25.94 -4.32
N LYS A 253 -1.59 25.42 -4.84
CA LYS A 253 -0.88 26.02 -5.99
C LYS A 253 -1.65 25.85 -7.30
N GLN A 254 -2.54 24.88 -7.37
CA GLN A 254 -3.28 24.50 -8.58
C GLN A 254 -4.70 25.09 -8.60
N SER A 255 -5.00 26.05 -7.71
CA SER A 255 -6.33 26.64 -7.58
C SER A 255 -6.88 27.17 -8.92
N GLY A 256 -8.11 26.79 -9.25
CA GLY A 256 -8.80 27.25 -10.47
C GLY A 256 -8.50 26.43 -11.73
N ARG A 257 -7.71 25.36 -11.65
CA ARG A 257 -7.42 24.44 -12.76
C ARG A 257 -7.97 23.04 -12.46
N SER A 258 -8.28 22.30 -13.52
CA SER A 258 -8.48 20.85 -13.41
C SER A 258 -7.10 20.20 -13.34
N PHE A 259 -6.85 19.34 -12.36
CA PHE A 259 -5.52 18.78 -12.15
C PHE A 259 -5.55 17.32 -11.70
N TYR A 260 -4.44 16.63 -12.00
CA TYR A 260 -4.15 15.29 -11.51
C TYR A 260 -2.73 15.24 -10.95
N ILE A 261 -2.61 15.14 -9.62
CA ILE A 261 -1.32 15.19 -8.90
C ILE A 261 -0.98 13.79 -8.39
N GLY A 262 0.26 13.35 -8.62
CA GLY A 262 0.77 12.11 -8.04
C GLY A 262 2.14 11.74 -8.60
N ASN A 263 2.59 10.52 -8.33
CA ASN A 263 3.75 9.96 -9.02
C ASN A 263 3.28 9.36 -10.36
N ILE A 264 3.23 10.20 -11.40
CA ILE A 264 2.69 9.84 -12.72
C ILE A 264 3.66 8.93 -13.48
N ASN A 265 3.18 7.77 -13.91
CA ASN A 265 3.80 6.91 -14.88
C ASN A 265 3.44 7.39 -16.29
N TYR A 266 4.45 7.68 -17.10
CA TYR A 266 4.30 8.00 -18.51
C TYR A 266 4.81 6.84 -19.35
N TYR A 267 4.08 6.50 -20.41
CA TYR A 267 4.46 5.47 -21.37
C TYR A 267 4.75 4.10 -20.74
N HIS A 268 4.00 3.73 -19.70
CA HIS A 268 4.16 2.44 -19.04
C HIS A 268 3.45 1.34 -19.84
N ASN A 269 4.16 0.24 -20.10
CA ASN A 269 3.63 -0.88 -20.86
C ASN A 269 2.95 -1.89 -19.94
N PRO A 270 1.80 -2.48 -20.33
CA PRO A 270 1.19 -3.60 -19.64
C PRO A 270 2.19 -4.74 -19.47
N LEU A 271 2.35 -5.23 -18.23
CA LEU A 271 3.09 -6.45 -18.00
C LEU A 271 2.28 -7.61 -18.60
N ARG A 272 2.90 -8.41 -19.47
CA ARG A 272 2.24 -9.58 -20.07
C ARG A 272 2.43 -10.87 -19.27
N HIS A 273 3.29 -10.83 -18.25
CA HIS A 273 3.60 -11.96 -17.37
C HIS A 273 3.75 -11.50 -15.91
N GLY A 274 3.64 -12.45 -14.98
CA GLY A 274 3.79 -12.20 -13.54
C GLY A 274 2.47 -11.85 -12.84
N LYS A 275 2.56 -11.41 -11.58
CA LYS A 275 1.40 -11.14 -10.71
C LYS A 275 0.42 -10.13 -11.33
N TRP A 276 0.96 -9.13 -12.01
CA TRP A 276 0.20 -8.02 -12.59
C TRP A 276 0.02 -8.19 -14.11
N ALA A 277 0.00 -9.44 -14.58
CA ALA A 277 -0.15 -9.72 -16.00
C ALA A 277 -1.51 -9.23 -16.53
N VAL A 278 -1.46 -8.62 -17.71
CA VAL A 278 -2.62 -8.12 -18.45
C VAL A 278 -2.55 -8.70 -19.86
N THR A 279 -3.56 -9.49 -20.22
CA THR A 279 -3.57 -10.15 -21.53
C THR A 279 -3.89 -9.15 -22.65
N TYR A 280 -3.64 -9.54 -23.90
CA TYR A 280 -3.98 -8.71 -25.05
C TYR A 280 -5.51 -8.58 -25.23
N GLU A 281 -6.28 -9.54 -24.75
CA GLU A 281 -7.75 -9.45 -24.70
C GLU A 281 -8.21 -8.40 -23.68
N GLU A 282 -7.53 -8.31 -22.52
CA GLU A 282 -7.83 -7.31 -21.49
C GLU A 282 -7.38 -5.90 -21.90
N TRP A 283 -6.21 -5.80 -22.54
CA TRP A 283 -5.62 -4.54 -22.98
C TRP A 283 -4.83 -4.72 -24.29
N PRO A 284 -5.47 -4.46 -25.45
CA PRO A 284 -4.85 -4.63 -26.76
C PRO A 284 -3.69 -3.67 -27.04
N GLU A 285 -3.72 -2.47 -26.47
CA GLU A 285 -2.72 -1.44 -26.73
C GLU A 285 -1.37 -1.76 -26.05
N GLU A 286 -0.27 -1.21 -26.55
CA GLU A 286 1.06 -1.48 -25.98
C GLU A 286 1.41 -0.59 -24.78
N VAL A 287 0.64 0.47 -24.55
CA VAL A 287 0.94 1.52 -23.58
C VAL A 287 -0.32 1.92 -22.84
N TYR A 288 -0.23 2.12 -21.53
CA TYR A 288 -1.29 2.72 -20.72
C TYR A 288 -1.32 4.25 -20.87
N PRO A 289 -2.49 4.89 -20.71
CA PRO A 289 -2.55 6.34 -20.59
C PRO A 289 -1.78 6.81 -19.34
N PRO A 290 -1.34 8.08 -19.26
CA PRO A 290 -0.66 8.59 -18.08
C PRO A 290 -1.49 8.41 -16.81
N TYR A 291 -0.93 7.77 -15.80
CA TYR A 291 -1.62 7.46 -14.54
C TYR A 291 -0.72 7.65 -13.33
N ALA A 292 -1.27 8.13 -12.21
CA ALA A 292 -0.56 8.20 -10.94
C ALA A 292 -0.45 6.82 -10.31
N ASN A 293 0.68 6.50 -9.70
CA ASN A 293 0.84 5.25 -8.94
C ASN A 293 -0.20 5.11 -7.82
N GLY A 294 -0.69 3.89 -7.61
CA GLY A 294 -1.72 3.53 -6.62
C GLY A 294 -1.59 4.09 -5.20
N PRO A 295 -0.40 4.26 -4.58
CA PRO A 295 -0.31 4.63 -3.15
C PRO A 295 -0.94 5.97 -2.79
N GLY A 296 -1.05 6.87 -3.76
CA GLY A 296 -1.94 8.00 -3.61
C GLY A 296 -1.80 9.06 -4.68
N TYR A 297 -2.92 9.70 -4.96
CA TYR A 297 -3.03 10.77 -5.94
C TYR A 297 -4.19 11.69 -5.59
N ILE A 298 -4.20 12.87 -6.21
CA ILE A 298 -5.17 13.93 -5.93
C ILE A 298 -5.77 14.44 -7.23
N LEU A 299 -7.08 14.64 -7.21
CA LEU A 299 -7.91 15.12 -8.29
C LEU A 299 -8.59 16.43 -7.89
N SER A 300 -8.81 17.31 -8.87
CA SER A 300 -9.79 18.38 -8.74
C SER A 300 -11.22 17.81 -8.75
N SER A 301 -12.15 18.48 -8.05
CA SER A 301 -13.54 18.01 -7.89
C SER A 301 -14.29 17.79 -9.20
N ASP A 302 -13.99 18.56 -10.25
CA ASP A 302 -14.61 18.40 -11.57
C ASP A 302 -14.22 17.09 -12.28
N ILE A 303 -13.00 16.59 -12.08
CA ILE A 303 -12.59 15.28 -12.58
C ILE A 303 -13.32 14.18 -11.81
N ALA A 304 -13.40 14.29 -10.48
CA ALA A 304 -14.13 13.33 -9.65
C ALA A 304 -15.63 13.29 -10.02
N GLU A 305 -16.26 14.45 -10.27
CA GLU A 305 -17.64 14.56 -10.74
C GLU A 305 -17.82 13.91 -12.11
N TYR A 306 -16.88 14.11 -13.04
CA TYR A 306 -16.90 13.43 -14.33
C TYR A 306 -16.89 11.91 -14.17
N VAL A 307 -16.02 11.36 -13.31
CA VAL A 307 -15.97 9.91 -13.03
C VAL A 307 -17.30 9.42 -12.48
N ALA A 308 -17.84 10.08 -11.45
CA ALA A 308 -19.11 9.69 -10.83
C ALA A 308 -20.28 9.77 -11.82
N SER A 309 -20.36 10.84 -12.60
CA SER A 309 -21.37 11.05 -13.64
C SER A 309 -21.30 9.98 -14.73
N LYS A 310 -20.10 9.71 -15.29
CA LYS A 310 -19.93 8.72 -16.35
C LYS A 310 -20.16 7.29 -15.87
N PHE A 311 -19.85 6.99 -14.61
CA PHE A 311 -20.21 5.71 -14.02
C PHE A 311 -21.73 5.53 -13.95
N LYS A 312 -22.44 6.55 -13.45
CA LYS A 312 -23.92 6.56 -13.38
C LYS A 312 -24.59 6.46 -14.75
N GLU A 313 -23.97 7.02 -15.78
CA GLU A 313 -24.42 6.89 -17.18
C GLU A 313 -24.06 5.54 -17.83
N HIS A 314 -23.37 4.64 -17.13
CA HIS A 314 -22.81 3.40 -17.68
C HIS A 314 -21.88 3.61 -18.89
N LYS A 315 -21.18 4.75 -18.94
CA LYS A 315 -20.24 5.12 -20.01
C LYS A 315 -18.77 5.03 -19.60
N LEU A 316 -18.51 4.70 -18.34
CA LEU A 316 -17.15 4.58 -17.81
C LEU A 316 -16.58 3.19 -18.13
N ARG A 317 -15.49 3.13 -18.91
CA ARG A 317 -14.74 1.88 -19.13
C ARG A 317 -14.04 1.51 -17.83
N LEU A 318 -14.30 0.31 -17.30
CA LEU A 318 -13.66 -0.21 -16.09
C LEU A 318 -12.49 -1.12 -16.46
N PHE A 319 -11.43 -1.06 -15.66
CA PHE A 319 -10.29 -1.97 -15.76
C PHE A 319 -9.87 -2.41 -14.34
N LYS A 320 -9.34 -3.63 -14.20
CA LYS A 320 -9.03 -4.23 -12.89
C LYS A 320 -8.00 -3.44 -12.09
N MET A 321 -7.06 -2.78 -12.76
CA MET A 321 -6.10 -1.87 -12.12
C MET A 321 -6.75 -0.50 -11.94
N GLU A 322 -6.97 -0.15 -10.68
CA GLU A 322 -7.65 1.07 -10.26
C GLU A 322 -6.92 2.35 -10.66
N ASP A 323 -5.59 2.37 -10.50
CA ASP A 323 -4.74 3.50 -10.85
C ASP A 323 -4.69 3.76 -12.36
N VAL A 324 -4.55 2.69 -13.15
CA VAL A 324 -4.67 2.74 -14.62
C VAL A 324 -6.07 3.21 -15.04
N SER A 325 -7.13 2.70 -14.38
CA SER A 325 -8.51 3.13 -14.65
C SER A 325 -8.68 4.63 -14.44
N MET A 326 -8.14 5.18 -13.34
CA MET A 326 -8.15 6.62 -13.10
C MET A 326 -7.42 7.37 -14.21
N GLY A 327 -6.24 6.89 -14.64
CA GLY A 327 -5.51 7.47 -15.78
C GLY A 327 -6.33 7.55 -17.06
N MET A 328 -7.05 6.48 -17.41
CA MET A 328 -7.95 6.45 -18.56
C MET A 328 -9.07 7.48 -18.44
N TRP A 329 -9.67 7.61 -17.26
CA TRP A 329 -10.78 8.54 -17.05
C TRP A 329 -10.32 9.99 -17.11
N VAL A 330 -9.15 10.28 -16.55
CA VAL A 330 -8.52 11.61 -16.62
C VAL A 330 -8.14 11.94 -18.06
N GLU A 331 -7.58 11.00 -18.83
CA GLU A 331 -7.27 11.20 -20.24
C GLU A 331 -8.54 11.53 -21.06
N ASN A 332 -9.62 10.78 -20.83
CA ASN A 332 -10.91 11.06 -21.47
C ASN A 332 -11.45 12.44 -21.09
N PHE A 333 -11.37 12.84 -19.82
CA PHE A 333 -11.76 14.19 -19.39
C PHE A 333 -10.88 15.26 -20.06
N ASN A 334 -9.57 15.03 -20.15
CA ASN A 334 -8.59 15.93 -20.74
C ASN A 334 -8.89 16.27 -22.21
N SER A 335 -9.53 15.34 -22.95
CA SER A 335 -9.99 15.60 -24.32
C SER A 335 -11.03 16.72 -24.44
N SER A 336 -11.76 17.00 -23.35
CA SER A 336 -12.83 18.01 -23.30
C SER A 336 -12.44 19.26 -22.50
N ARG A 337 -11.64 19.09 -21.45
CA ARG A 337 -11.17 20.19 -20.59
C ARG A 337 -9.73 19.91 -20.17
N PRO A 338 -8.78 20.83 -20.44
CA PRO A 338 -7.37 20.59 -20.15
C PRO A 338 -7.11 20.25 -18.67
N VAL A 339 -6.31 19.20 -18.45
CA VAL A 339 -5.86 18.74 -17.14
C VAL A 339 -4.37 19.02 -16.97
N GLU A 340 -4.02 19.65 -15.85
CA GLU A 340 -2.64 19.79 -15.42
C GLU A 340 -2.18 18.50 -14.72
N TYR A 341 -1.26 17.76 -15.34
CA TYR A 341 -0.62 16.60 -14.72
C TYR A 341 0.59 17.06 -13.91
N VAL A 342 0.54 16.89 -12.58
CA VAL A 342 1.62 17.30 -11.68
C VAL A 342 2.34 16.06 -11.15
N HIS A 343 3.45 15.73 -11.81
CA HIS A 343 4.31 14.61 -11.41
C HIS A 343 5.19 14.97 -10.21
N SER A 344 5.23 14.10 -9.19
CA SER A 344 6.12 14.24 -8.04
C SER A 344 6.53 12.89 -7.44
N LEU A 345 7.84 12.63 -7.42
CA LEU A 345 8.44 11.47 -6.74
C LEU A 345 8.27 11.49 -5.21
N LYS A 346 7.78 12.60 -4.64
CA LYS A 346 7.44 12.68 -3.22
C LYS A 346 6.17 11.89 -2.88
N PHE A 347 5.36 11.52 -3.87
CA PHE A 347 4.38 10.44 -3.71
C PHE A 347 5.10 9.11 -3.82
N CYS A 348 5.64 8.65 -2.69
CA CYS A 348 6.55 7.52 -2.68
C CYS A 348 5.81 6.22 -3.02
N GLN A 349 6.26 5.54 -4.08
CA GLN A 349 5.63 4.29 -4.52
C GLN A 349 5.90 3.12 -3.57
N PHE A 350 7.06 3.12 -2.90
CA PHE A 350 7.46 2.07 -1.97
C PHE A 350 8.35 2.64 -0.87
N GLY A 351 8.01 2.35 0.39
CA GLY A 351 8.80 2.77 1.52
C GLY A 351 8.69 4.28 1.77
N CYS A 352 9.83 4.93 1.98
CA CYS A 352 9.91 6.32 2.40
C CYS A 352 11.13 7.01 1.80
N VAL A 353 10.97 8.27 1.36
CA VAL A 353 12.03 9.14 0.86
C VAL A 353 12.05 10.46 1.62
N GLU A 354 13.20 11.11 1.81
CA GLU A 354 13.21 12.40 2.52
C GLU A 354 12.31 13.46 1.84
N GLY A 355 11.55 14.20 2.66
CA GLY A 355 10.63 15.21 2.13
C GLY A 355 9.37 14.64 1.45
N TYR A 356 9.04 13.36 1.68
CA TYR A 356 7.86 12.70 1.12
C TYR A 356 6.56 13.47 1.38
N TYR A 357 5.63 13.37 0.43
CA TYR A 357 4.22 13.75 0.58
C TYR A 357 3.40 12.55 1.02
N THR A 358 3.70 11.37 0.46
CA THR A 358 3.19 10.08 0.91
C THR A 358 4.33 9.08 1.07
N SER A 359 4.18 8.16 2.03
CA SER A 359 5.08 7.03 2.24
C SER A 359 4.24 5.75 2.27
N HIS A 360 4.55 4.79 1.40
CA HIS A 360 3.73 3.61 1.14
C HIS A 360 4.31 2.34 1.75
N TYR A 361 3.50 1.30 1.93
CA TYR A 361 3.85 0.05 2.62
C TYR A 361 4.38 0.28 4.04
N GLN A 362 3.69 1.14 4.78
CA GLN A 362 4.01 1.43 6.17
C GLN A 362 3.13 0.56 7.08
N SER A 363 3.76 -0.35 7.81
CA SER A 363 3.09 -1.09 8.88
C SER A 363 2.53 -0.14 9.95
N PRO A 364 1.56 -0.57 10.77
CA PRO A 364 1.03 0.21 11.89
C PRO A 364 2.12 0.85 12.77
N ARG A 365 3.19 0.10 13.05
CA ARG A 365 4.34 0.58 13.83
C ARG A 365 5.15 1.64 13.08
N GLN A 366 5.36 1.47 11.78
CA GLN A 366 6.05 2.46 10.96
C GLN A 366 5.23 3.76 10.86
N MET A 367 3.91 3.68 10.70
CA MET A 367 3.05 4.87 10.71
C MET A 367 3.18 5.68 12.01
N ALA A 368 3.14 5.00 13.16
CA ALA A 368 3.33 5.63 14.46
C ALA A 368 4.71 6.29 14.57
N CYS A 369 5.77 5.60 14.13
CA CYS A 369 7.13 6.15 14.13
C CYS A 369 7.27 7.38 13.21
N LEU A 370 6.68 7.35 12.00
CA LEU A 370 6.71 8.48 11.07
C LEU A 370 5.99 9.69 11.70
N TRP A 371 4.86 9.46 12.35
CA TRP A 371 4.11 10.49 13.07
C TRP A 371 4.92 11.10 14.21
N GLU A 372 5.49 10.27 15.08
CA GLU A 372 6.27 10.71 16.23
C GLU A 372 7.47 11.56 15.80
N LYS A 373 8.24 11.09 14.80
CA LYS A 373 9.37 11.85 14.26
C LYS A 373 8.93 13.20 13.68
N LEU A 374 7.80 13.22 12.99
CA LEU A 374 7.27 14.45 12.42
C LEU A 374 6.86 15.44 13.52
N GLN A 375 6.20 14.98 14.58
CA GLN A 375 5.81 15.81 15.72
C GLN A 375 7.03 16.35 16.50
N LEU A 376 8.04 15.50 16.74
CA LEU A 376 9.23 15.87 17.53
C LEU A 376 10.19 16.80 16.78
N HIS A 377 10.36 16.59 15.47
CA HIS A 377 11.40 17.28 14.71
C HIS A 377 10.86 18.27 13.68
N GLY A 378 9.55 18.26 13.39
CA GLY A 378 8.93 19.07 12.32
C GLY A 378 9.37 18.68 10.91
N ILE A 379 10.22 17.65 10.76
CA ILE A 379 10.86 17.25 9.51
C ILE A 379 10.43 15.81 9.18
N PRO A 380 9.99 15.51 7.94
CA PRO A 380 9.68 14.16 7.51
C PRO A 380 10.94 13.32 7.43
N ARG A 381 11.12 12.40 8.37
CA ARG A 381 12.24 11.46 8.39
C ARG A 381 11.74 10.03 8.39
N CYS A 382 12.32 9.21 7.52
CA CYS A 382 11.97 7.81 7.41
C CYS A 382 12.31 7.04 8.69
N CYS A 383 11.53 6.00 8.95
CA CYS A 383 11.78 5.08 10.05
C CYS A 383 12.72 3.97 9.58
N HIS A 384 13.76 3.69 10.38
CA HIS A 384 14.63 2.56 10.09
C HIS A 384 13.86 1.27 10.38
N ILE A 385 13.89 0.35 9.43
CA ILE A 385 13.50 -1.05 9.66
C ILE A 385 14.62 -1.63 10.52
N ARG A 386 14.36 -1.85 11.81
CA ARG A 386 15.28 -2.55 12.72
C ARG A 386 14.80 -3.96 12.94
#